data_AF-A0A422MRR7-F1
#
_entry.id   AF-A0A422MRR7-F1
#
_cell.length_a   1.000
_cell.length_b   1.000
_cell.length_c   1.000
_cell.angle_alpha   90.00
_cell.angle_beta   90.00
_cell.angle_gamma   90.00
#
_symmetry.space_group_name_H-M   'P 1'
#
loop_
_entity.id
_entity.type
_entity.pdbx_description
1 polymer ?
#
loop_
_entity_poly.entity_id
_entity_poly.type
_entity_poly.pdbx_seq_one_letter_code
_entity_poly.pdbx_strand_id
1 'polypeptide(L)'
;MLPEDSEVEVLLDPLTYTRAIHKDPGARWVVGLRPVELQRAPRFPQSGDAATGGTRFPNVGSRWYEGRFEVWMRVPVLLGLMCLVELACLIATGTTRHPLDFPSVEEALWDYARRQTDGVAEFPRKAWRIWVTSSLAALFGLTLSWKFGTAARNFWALCGVGISLLSLMATVAQLFMLWVACSDSPISKMEECDVPFVLYWTFSVVRLGGPLFAVWCVGPVLDIMQDVRARWKIILGLPALSLTLAVLLWVMGESAVVGGNAVYTWCGYVTLASWGPLLLRCSRQRRFQVVFVAKPHMD
;
A
#
# COMPACT_ATOMS: atom_id res chain seq x y z
N MET A 1 -7.94 30.48 41.58
CA MET A 1 -6.73 30.00 40.89
C MET A 1 -7.04 28.60 40.41
N LEU A 2 -7.34 28.44 39.12
CA LEU A 2 -7.48 27.14 38.48
C LEU A 2 -6.07 26.69 38.05
N PRO A 3 -5.66 25.43 38.31
CA PRO A 3 -4.46 24.90 37.68
C PRO A 3 -4.78 24.57 36.21
N GLU A 4 -3.96 25.11 35.32
CA GLU A 4 -3.89 24.73 33.90
C GLU A 4 -3.24 23.36 33.80
N ASP A 5 -4.04 22.31 33.57
CA ASP A 5 -3.51 21.02 33.10
C ASP A 5 -3.21 21.15 31.60
N SER A 6 -1.95 21.44 31.31
CA SER A 6 -1.35 21.37 29.99
C SER A 6 -1.32 19.92 29.51
N GLU A 7 -2.34 19.50 28.75
CA GLU A 7 -2.33 18.22 28.04
C GLU A 7 -1.20 18.21 26.99
N VAL A 8 -0.07 17.62 27.35
CA VAL A 8 1.04 17.35 26.42
C VAL A 8 0.85 15.94 25.84
N GLU A 9 0.44 15.87 24.58
CA GLU A 9 0.41 14.62 23.81
C GLU A 9 1.85 14.17 23.50
N VAL A 10 2.35 13.17 24.22
CA VAL A 10 3.62 12.51 23.89
C VAL A 10 3.32 11.30 22.99
N LEU A 11 3.72 11.40 21.72
CA LEU A 11 3.77 10.26 20.80
C LEU A 11 4.84 9.27 21.29
N LEU A 12 4.44 8.21 21.99
CA LEU A 12 5.36 7.13 22.37
C LEU A 12 5.56 6.10 21.25
N ASP A 13 6.84 5.78 21.04
CA ASP A 13 7.40 4.97 19.96
C ASP A 13 6.95 3.48 20.01
N PRO A 14 6.49 2.86 18.91
CA PRO A 14 5.93 1.48 18.91
C PRO A 14 6.93 0.35 19.19
N LEU A 15 8.22 0.65 19.27
CA LEU A 15 9.28 -0.38 19.38
C LEU A 15 9.42 -0.98 20.78
N THR A 16 8.95 -0.30 21.82
CA THR A 16 9.19 -0.70 23.22
C THR A 16 8.26 -1.83 23.70
N TYR A 17 7.15 -2.10 23.00
CA TYR A 17 6.10 -3.00 23.51
C TYR A 17 6.29 -4.49 23.17
N THR A 18 7.19 -4.83 22.23
CA THR A 18 7.27 -6.23 21.75
C THR A 18 8.04 -7.19 22.67
N ARG A 19 8.69 -6.70 23.74
CA ARG A 19 9.45 -7.56 24.66
C ARG A 19 8.70 -8.07 25.90
N ALA A 20 7.53 -7.52 26.25
CA ALA A 20 6.98 -7.71 27.60
C ALA A 20 5.74 -8.62 27.72
N ILE A 21 5.29 -9.31 26.67
CA ILE A 21 4.11 -10.20 26.76
C ILE A 21 4.49 -11.64 26.44
N HIS A 22 5.25 -12.25 27.35
CA HIS A 22 5.11 -13.66 27.66
C HIS A 22 4.74 -13.76 29.14
N LYS A 23 3.52 -14.19 29.43
CA LYS A 23 3.06 -14.46 30.79
C LYS A 23 3.38 -15.93 31.08
N ASP A 24 4.26 -16.17 32.05
CA ASP A 24 4.63 -17.53 32.42
C ASP A 24 3.41 -18.33 32.91
N PRO A 25 3.32 -19.63 32.56
CA PRO A 25 2.24 -20.52 32.97
C PRO A 25 2.39 -20.87 34.46
N GLY A 26 2.08 -19.91 35.34
CA GLY A 26 2.18 -20.07 36.79
C GLY A 26 1.68 -18.89 37.63
N ALA A 27 1.45 -17.72 37.03
CA ALA A 27 1.04 -16.54 37.78
C ALA A 27 -0.44 -16.60 38.24
N ARG A 28 -0.68 -16.76 39.55
CA ARG A 28 -1.99 -16.63 40.19
C ARG A 28 -2.42 -15.16 40.26
N TRP A 29 -3.71 -14.91 40.10
CA TRP A 29 -4.30 -13.58 40.30
C TRP A 29 -4.23 -13.18 41.76
N VAL A 30 -3.75 -11.96 42.02
CA VAL A 30 -3.73 -11.35 43.37
C VAL A 30 -5.14 -10.87 43.71
N VAL A 31 -5.57 -11.14 44.94
CA VAL A 31 -6.88 -10.77 45.48
C VAL A 31 -7.04 -9.26 45.45
N GLY A 32 -8.00 -8.74 44.67
CA GLY A 32 -8.27 -7.31 44.51
C GLY A 32 -8.80 -6.93 43.13
N LEU A 33 -8.48 -7.72 42.08
CA LEU A 33 -9.02 -7.56 40.73
C LEU A 33 -10.23 -8.49 40.50
N ARG A 34 -11.35 -8.22 41.18
CA ARG A 34 -12.64 -8.78 40.77
C ARG A 34 -13.43 -7.70 40.03
N PRO A 35 -13.97 -7.96 38.82
CA PRO A 35 -14.94 -7.06 38.22
C PRO A 35 -16.18 -6.99 39.13
N VAL A 36 -16.61 -5.77 39.45
CA VAL A 36 -17.86 -5.51 40.17
C VAL A 36 -19.00 -5.79 39.20
N GLU A 37 -19.51 -7.02 39.22
CA GLU A 37 -20.84 -7.40 38.77
C GLU A 37 -21.02 -8.90 38.99
N LEU A 38 -21.26 -9.31 40.24
CA LEU A 38 -22.03 -10.52 40.56
C LEU A 38 -22.26 -10.62 42.09
N GLN A 39 -23.12 -9.75 42.61
CA GLN A 39 -23.88 -10.08 43.84
C GLN A 39 -25.25 -10.62 43.43
N ARG A 40 -25.29 -11.92 43.13
CA ARG A 40 -26.44 -12.79 43.38
C ARG A 40 -25.96 -14.23 43.22
N ALA A 41 -25.57 -14.84 44.34
CA ALA A 41 -25.69 -16.28 44.50
C ALA A 41 -27.16 -16.58 44.88
N PRO A 42 -27.68 -17.80 44.61
CA PRO A 42 -27.31 -18.89 45.50
C PRO A 42 -27.08 -20.28 44.84
N ARG A 43 -26.21 -21.04 45.54
CA ARG A 43 -26.16 -22.50 45.76
C ARG A 43 -25.50 -23.44 44.73
N PHE A 44 -24.43 -24.07 45.23
CA PHE A 44 -23.62 -25.25 44.84
C PHE A 44 -24.41 -26.52 44.37
N PRO A 45 -23.75 -27.66 44.03
CA PRO A 45 -22.63 -27.92 43.08
C PRO A 45 -22.81 -29.22 42.22
N GLN A 46 -22.04 -29.43 41.14
CA GLN A 46 -21.55 -30.76 40.62
C GLN A 46 -20.81 -30.52 39.28
N SER A 47 -19.49 -30.72 39.20
CA SER A 47 -18.75 -31.94 38.81
C SER A 47 -19.00 -32.43 37.38
N GLY A 48 -17.96 -32.43 36.55
CA GLY A 48 -17.92 -33.24 35.33
C GLY A 48 -17.36 -32.50 34.12
N ASP A 49 -16.20 -32.96 33.66
CA ASP A 49 -15.70 -32.93 32.29
C ASP A 49 -14.96 -31.70 31.75
N ALA A 50 -13.64 -31.89 31.75
CA ALA A 50 -12.70 -31.30 30.83
C ALA A 50 -13.09 -31.56 29.37
N ALA A 51 -13.01 -30.54 28.51
CA ALA A 51 -12.29 -30.62 27.24
C ALA A 51 -12.38 -29.32 26.43
N THR A 52 -11.22 -28.96 25.86
CA THR A 52 -11.05 -28.15 24.63
C THR A 52 -11.52 -26.70 24.62
N GLY A 53 -10.58 -25.84 25.03
CA GLY A 53 -9.84 -25.01 24.06
C GLY A 53 -10.64 -24.39 22.92
N GLY A 54 -11.10 -23.17 23.14
CA GLY A 54 -11.60 -22.27 22.12
C GLY A 54 -12.08 -20.99 22.79
N THR A 55 -11.22 -19.98 22.86
CA THR A 55 -11.61 -18.64 23.30
C THR A 55 -12.62 -18.07 22.30
N ARG A 56 -13.90 -18.41 22.51
CA ARG A 56 -15.03 -17.75 21.88
C ARG A 56 -15.02 -16.31 22.39
N PHE A 57 -14.60 -15.41 21.51
CA PHE A 57 -14.96 -14.00 21.65
C PHE A 57 -16.48 -13.92 21.85
N PRO A 58 -16.96 -13.06 22.77
CA PRO A 58 -18.39 -12.91 22.97
C PRO A 58 -19.03 -12.47 21.64
N ASN A 59 -20.02 -13.25 21.20
CA ASN A 59 -20.93 -12.89 20.11
C ASN A 59 -21.63 -11.59 20.51
N VAL A 60 -21.03 -10.45 20.17
CA VAL A 60 -21.74 -9.17 20.16
C VAL A 60 -22.74 -9.28 19.02
N GLY A 61 -23.97 -9.66 19.40
CA GLY A 61 -25.14 -9.68 18.54
C GLY A 61 -25.36 -8.29 17.96
N SER A 62 -24.76 -8.04 16.80
CA SER A 62 -25.08 -6.90 15.96
C SER A 62 -25.59 -7.45 14.64
N ARG A 63 -26.92 -7.48 14.60
CA ARG A 63 -27.80 -7.72 13.47
C ARG A 63 -27.60 -6.64 12.40
N TRP A 64 -26.42 -6.58 11.77
CA TRP A 64 -26.10 -5.58 10.76
C TRP A 64 -25.44 -6.20 9.52
N TYR A 65 -26.24 -6.23 8.46
CA TYR A 65 -25.92 -6.49 7.04
C TYR A 65 -25.70 -7.93 6.61
N GLU A 66 -26.81 -8.65 6.51
CA GLU A 66 -26.97 -9.72 5.52
C GLU A 66 -26.82 -9.16 4.09
N GLY A 67 -25.94 -9.79 3.30
CA GLY A 67 -26.27 -10.09 1.91
C GLY A 67 -25.91 -9.11 0.80
N ARG A 68 -25.09 -8.07 1.00
CA ARG A 68 -24.56 -7.27 -0.13
C ARG A 68 -23.07 -7.00 0.05
N PHE A 69 -22.31 -7.32 -1.00
CA PHE A 69 -20.90 -6.93 -1.21
C PHE A 69 -20.61 -5.63 -0.48
N GLU A 70 -19.86 -5.68 0.61
CA GLU A 70 -19.85 -4.57 1.54
C GLU A 70 -19.26 -3.34 0.84
N VAL A 71 -20.05 -2.26 0.81
CA VAL A 71 -19.80 -1.07 -0.01
C VAL A 71 -18.42 -0.47 0.24
N TRP A 72 -17.85 -0.68 1.43
CA TRP A 72 -16.62 -0.02 1.86
C TRP A 72 -15.35 -0.47 1.10
N MET A 73 -15.30 -1.71 0.59
CA MET A 73 -14.17 -2.23 -0.20
C MET A 73 -14.39 -2.21 -1.72
N ARG A 74 -15.54 -1.74 -2.20
CA ARG A 74 -15.84 -1.76 -3.65
C ARG A 74 -14.84 -0.97 -4.47
N VAL A 75 -14.54 0.26 -4.04
CA VAL A 75 -13.62 1.15 -4.77
C VAL A 75 -12.19 0.57 -4.85
N PRO A 76 -11.53 0.21 -3.73
CA PRO A 76 -10.18 -0.37 -3.82
C PRO A 76 -10.17 -1.70 -4.57
N VAL A 77 -11.22 -2.52 -4.46
CA VAL A 77 -11.29 -3.78 -5.22
C VAL A 77 -11.42 -3.54 -6.72
N LEU A 78 -12.27 -2.59 -7.14
CA LEU A 78 -12.42 -2.24 -8.56
C LEU A 78 -11.12 -1.67 -9.14
N LEU A 79 -10.48 -0.73 -8.43
CA LEU A 79 -9.20 -0.16 -8.87
C LEU A 79 -8.11 -1.23 -8.96
N GLY A 80 -8.01 -2.10 -7.97
CA GLY A 80 -7.04 -3.20 -8.00
C GLY A 80 -7.33 -4.20 -9.11
N LEU A 81 -8.60 -4.52 -9.39
CA LEU A 81 -8.97 -5.38 -10.52
C LEU A 81 -8.52 -4.77 -11.84
N MET A 82 -8.77 -3.46 -12.03
CA MET A 82 -8.31 -2.76 -13.22
C MET A 82 -6.77 -2.80 -13.34
N CYS A 83 -6.03 -2.65 -12.23
CA CYS A 83 -4.57 -2.79 -12.23
C CYS A 83 -4.12 -4.20 -12.63
N LEU A 84 -4.76 -5.25 -12.11
CA LEU A 84 -4.44 -6.63 -12.46
C LEU A 84 -4.75 -6.94 -13.92
N VAL A 85 -5.89 -6.46 -14.43
CA VAL A 85 -6.28 -6.65 -15.84
C VAL A 85 -5.27 -5.97 -16.75
N GLU A 86 -4.92 -4.72 -16.46
CA GLU A 86 -3.93 -3.96 -17.23
C GLU A 86 -2.57 -4.65 -17.23
N LEU A 87 -2.08 -5.05 -16.05
CA LEU A 87 -0.82 -5.78 -15.91
C LEU A 87 -0.84 -7.14 -16.63
N ALA A 88 -1.94 -7.89 -16.54
CA ALA A 88 -2.11 -9.17 -17.25
C ALA A 88 -2.11 -8.97 -18.77
N CYS A 89 -2.75 -7.91 -19.28
CA CYS A 89 -2.68 -7.55 -20.68
C CYS A 89 -1.25 -7.24 -21.12
N LEU A 90 -0.46 -6.50 -20.32
CA LEU A 90 0.94 -6.20 -20.65
C LEU A 90 1.82 -7.46 -20.76
N ILE A 91 1.62 -8.38 -19.83
CA ILE A 91 2.33 -9.66 -19.82
C ILE A 91 1.92 -10.52 -21.02
N ALA A 92 0.62 -10.57 -21.33
CA ALA A 92 0.10 -11.33 -22.47
C ALA A 92 0.60 -10.78 -23.82
N THR A 93 0.78 -9.47 -23.96
CA THR A 93 1.36 -8.85 -25.16
C THR A 93 2.88 -8.99 -25.24
N GLY A 94 3.53 -9.64 -24.27
CA GLY A 94 4.98 -9.81 -24.23
C GLY A 94 5.74 -8.50 -24.06
N THR A 95 5.08 -7.43 -23.60
CA THR A 95 5.71 -6.12 -23.46
C THR A 95 6.53 -6.09 -22.17
N THR A 96 7.84 -6.25 -22.29
CA THR A 96 8.75 -6.37 -21.13
C THR A 96 8.93 -5.06 -20.37
N ARG A 97 8.98 -3.92 -21.05
CA ARG A 97 9.18 -2.58 -20.45
C ARG A 97 8.62 -1.50 -21.35
N HIS A 98 7.89 -0.53 -20.78
CA HIS A 98 7.56 0.67 -21.54
C HIS A 98 8.81 1.55 -21.64
N PRO A 99 9.15 2.12 -22.81
CA PRO A 99 10.34 2.98 -22.97
C PRO A 99 10.33 4.19 -22.02
N LEU A 100 9.13 4.65 -21.63
CA LEU A 100 8.92 5.77 -20.72
C LEU A 100 9.05 5.43 -19.23
N ASP A 101 9.04 4.14 -18.88
CA ASP A 101 9.15 3.73 -17.48
C ASP A 101 10.55 3.95 -16.94
N PHE A 102 11.52 3.47 -17.69
CA PHE A 102 12.91 3.79 -17.45
C PHE A 102 13.51 4.01 -18.85
N PRO A 103 13.84 5.24 -19.25
CA PRO A 103 14.57 5.47 -20.50
C PRO A 103 16.04 5.09 -20.30
N SER A 104 16.65 4.44 -21.31
CA SER A 104 18.09 4.13 -21.29
C SER A 104 18.96 5.31 -21.74
N VAL A 105 18.37 6.19 -22.55
CA VAL A 105 19.00 7.36 -23.14
C VAL A 105 17.99 8.51 -23.18
N GLU A 106 18.46 9.76 -23.20
CA GLU A 106 17.59 10.94 -23.19
C GLU A 106 16.77 11.04 -24.48
N GLU A 107 17.36 10.69 -25.61
CA GLU A 107 16.75 10.78 -26.94
C GLU A 107 15.47 9.93 -27.04
N ALA A 108 15.36 8.88 -26.23
CA ALA A 108 14.16 8.05 -26.16
C ALA A 108 12.94 8.79 -25.59
N LEU A 109 13.15 9.91 -24.88
CA LEU A 109 12.09 10.76 -24.33
C LEU A 109 11.59 11.79 -25.34
N TRP A 110 12.42 12.16 -26.33
CA TRP A 110 12.09 13.21 -27.31
C TRP A 110 10.87 12.83 -28.18
N ASP A 111 10.68 11.54 -28.47
CA ASP A 111 9.52 11.05 -29.21
C ASP A 111 8.18 11.21 -28.46
N TYR A 112 8.25 11.39 -27.14
CA TYR A 112 7.09 11.52 -26.26
C TYR A 112 6.92 12.93 -25.68
N ALA A 113 7.91 13.80 -25.88
CA ALA A 113 7.81 15.20 -25.54
C ALA A 113 6.80 15.89 -26.46
N ARG A 114 6.10 16.89 -25.93
CA ARG A 114 5.15 17.67 -26.72
C ARG A 114 5.92 18.55 -27.71
N ARG A 115 5.58 18.44 -28.99
CA ARG A 115 6.05 19.40 -30.00
C ARG A 115 5.10 20.58 -30.12
N GLN A 116 5.60 21.74 -30.54
CA GLN A 116 4.73 22.90 -30.75
C GLN A 116 3.66 22.68 -31.82
N THR A 117 3.94 21.79 -32.77
CA THR A 117 3.02 21.38 -33.84
C THR A 117 1.96 20.39 -33.37
N ASP A 118 2.11 19.76 -32.20
CA ASP A 118 1.15 18.79 -31.68
C ASP A 118 -0.10 19.47 -31.11
N GLY A 119 -1.26 18.90 -31.41
CA GLY A 119 -2.53 19.30 -30.81
C GLY A 119 -2.55 19.06 -29.29
N VAL A 120 -3.29 19.90 -28.55
CA VAL A 120 -3.42 19.80 -27.07
C VAL A 120 -3.88 18.41 -26.60
N ALA A 121 -4.68 17.71 -27.41
CA ALA A 121 -5.18 16.36 -27.12
C ALA A 121 -4.25 15.22 -27.57
N GLU A 122 -3.25 15.48 -28.41
CA GLU A 122 -2.36 14.45 -28.93
C GLU A 122 -1.31 14.03 -27.91
N PHE A 123 -0.76 14.97 -27.15
CA PHE A 123 0.18 14.69 -26.06
C PHE A 123 -0.38 13.73 -25.00
N PRO A 124 -1.56 13.97 -24.37
CA PRO A 124 -2.08 13.06 -23.34
C PRO A 124 -2.45 11.68 -23.92
N ARG A 125 -2.67 11.58 -25.23
CA ARG A 125 -2.86 10.32 -25.94
C ARG A 125 -1.54 9.57 -26.13
N LYS A 126 -0.46 10.26 -26.53
CA LYS A 126 0.90 9.69 -26.63
C LYS A 126 1.38 9.18 -25.27
N ALA A 127 1.17 9.98 -24.22
CA ALA A 127 1.51 9.63 -22.84
C ALA A 127 0.42 8.81 -22.10
N TRP A 128 -0.64 8.35 -22.80
CA TRP A 128 -1.82 7.71 -22.19
C TRP A 128 -1.45 6.62 -21.21
N ARG A 129 -0.55 5.74 -21.65
CA ARG A 129 -0.14 4.59 -20.85
C ARG A 129 0.55 5.01 -19.56
N ILE A 130 1.43 6.02 -19.57
CA ILE A 130 2.08 6.48 -18.33
C ILE A 130 1.03 6.97 -17.34
N TRP A 131 0.18 7.90 -17.77
CA TRP A 131 -0.69 8.58 -16.82
C TRP A 131 -1.83 7.68 -16.34
N VAL A 132 -2.39 6.84 -17.19
CA VAL A 132 -3.50 5.95 -16.80
C VAL A 132 -3.03 4.84 -15.87
N THR A 133 -1.97 4.11 -16.23
CA THR A 133 -1.53 2.95 -15.44
C THR A 133 -0.98 3.38 -14.08
N SER A 134 -0.20 4.47 -14.07
CA SER A 134 0.40 5.00 -12.84
C SER A 134 -0.63 5.64 -11.93
N SER A 135 -1.58 6.42 -12.49
CA SER A 135 -2.66 7.00 -11.68
C SER A 135 -3.56 5.91 -11.11
N LEU A 136 -3.87 4.88 -11.90
CA LEU A 136 -4.68 3.76 -11.45
C LEU A 136 -4.01 3.01 -10.29
N ALA A 137 -2.72 2.68 -10.41
CA ALA A 137 -1.95 2.00 -9.36
C ALA A 137 -1.84 2.86 -8.09
N ALA A 138 -1.57 4.16 -8.25
CA ALA A 138 -1.48 5.07 -7.12
C ALA A 138 -2.85 5.28 -6.43
N LEU A 139 -3.95 5.37 -7.19
CA LEU A 139 -5.30 5.43 -6.63
C LEU A 139 -5.68 4.14 -5.91
N PHE A 140 -5.27 2.98 -6.44
CA PHE A 140 -5.44 1.70 -5.76
C PHE A 140 -4.72 1.70 -4.40
N GLY A 141 -3.42 2.03 -4.38
CA GLY A 141 -2.64 2.17 -3.15
C GLY A 141 -3.27 3.14 -2.17
N LEU A 142 -3.64 4.34 -2.62
CA LEU A 142 -4.25 5.40 -1.82
C LEU A 142 -5.55 4.93 -1.17
N THR A 143 -6.47 4.38 -1.96
CA THR A 143 -7.79 3.96 -1.47
C THR A 143 -7.67 2.77 -0.52
N LEU A 144 -6.78 1.83 -0.80
CA LEU A 144 -6.53 0.68 0.06
C LEU A 144 -5.93 1.12 1.41
N SER A 145 -4.83 1.88 1.37
CA SER A 145 -4.15 2.42 2.54
C SER A 145 -5.06 3.32 3.38
N TRP A 146 -5.89 4.16 2.75
CA TRP A 146 -6.85 4.99 3.45
C TRP A 146 -7.91 4.16 4.18
N LYS A 147 -8.51 3.17 3.50
CA LYS A 147 -9.57 2.34 4.10
C LYS A 147 -9.03 1.50 5.27
N PHE A 148 -7.89 0.85 5.11
CA PHE A 148 -7.28 0.07 6.19
C PHE A 148 -6.70 0.94 7.30
N GLY A 149 -6.03 2.04 6.94
CA GLY A 149 -5.44 2.98 7.90
C GLY A 149 -6.49 3.65 8.79
N THR A 150 -7.59 4.12 8.20
CA THR A 150 -8.69 4.73 8.98
C THR A 150 -9.47 3.71 9.80
N ALA A 151 -9.72 2.51 9.26
CA ALA A 151 -10.47 1.46 9.97
C ALA A 151 -9.68 0.83 11.13
N ALA A 152 -8.36 0.70 10.99
CA ALA A 152 -7.48 0.14 12.01
C ALA A 152 -6.80 1.21 12.88
N ARG A 153 -6.95 2.50 12.57
CA ARG A 153 -6.22 3.63 13.19
C ARG A 153 -4.71 3.36 13.27
N ASN A 154 -4.15 2.78 12.21
CA ASN A 154 -2.75 2.36 12.18
C ASN A 154 -1.90 3.35 11.37
N PHE A 155 -0.92 3.96 12.03
CA PHE A 155 -0.02 4.94 11.42
C PHE A 155 0.73 4.39 10.20
N TRP A 156 1.24 3.16 10.26
CA TRP A 156 1.98 2.55 9.16
C TRP A 156 1.14 2.41 7.89
N ALA A 157 -0.13 2.03 8.03
CA ALA A 157 -1.03 1.95 6.87
C ALA A 157 -1.37 3.34 6.31
N LEU A 158 -1.46 4.37 7.17
CA LEU A 158 -1.67 5.76 6.73
C LEU A 158 -0.45 6.33 5.99
N CYS A 159 0.79 5.91 6.31
CA CYS A 159 1.97 6.26 5.52
C CYS A 159 1.83 5.89 4.04
N GLY A 160 1.12 4.78 3.74
CA GLY A 160 0.85 4.37 2.35
C GLY A 160 0.02 5.40 1.55
N VAL A 161 -0.80 6.22 2.23
CA VAL A 161 -1.53 7.32 1.59
C VAL A 161 -0.55 8.40 1.12
N GLY A 162 0.41 8.79 1.97
CA GLY A 162 1.45 9.76 1.60
C GLY A 162 2.31 9.28 0.44
N ILE A 163 2.74 8.01 0.47
CA ILE A 163 3.52 7.40 -0.62
C ILE A 163 2.73 7.39 -1.94
N SER A 164 1.43 7.10 -1.89
CA SER A 164 0.58 7.10 -3.08
C SER A 164 0.39 8.51 -3.66
N LEU A 165 0.25 9.52 -2.79
CA LEU A 165 0.21 10.93 -3.22
C LEU A 165 1.53 11.36 -3.85
N LEU A 166 2.68 10.95 -3.30
CA LEU A 166 3.99 11.21 -3.90
C LEU A 166 4.11 10.58 -5.30
N SER A 167 3.59 9.36 -5.50
CA SER A 167 3.54 8.72 -6.82
C SER A 167 2.66 9.47 -7.82
N LEU A 168 1.50 9.99 -7.39
CA LEU A 168 0.66 10.86 -8.23
C LEU A 168 1.38 12.15 -8.60
N MET A 169 2.02 12.81 -7.63
CA MET A 169 2.79 14.03 -7.88
C MET A 169 3.97 13.78 -8.83
N ALA A 170 4.67 12.65 -8.69
CA ALA A 170 5.74 12.25 -9.60
C ALA A 170 5.20 12.03 -11.03
N THR A 171 4.01 11.42 -11.17
CA THR A 171 3.36 11.23 -12.48
C THR A 171 3.04 12.58 -13.12
N VAL A 172 2.45 13.52 -12.37
CA VAL A 172 2.14 14.87 -12.85
C VAL A 172 3.42 15.62 -13.23
N ALA A 173 4.47 15.54 -12.41
CA ALA A 173 5.75 16.18 -12.68
C ALA A 173 6.40 15.64 -13.96
N GLN A 174 6.36 14.34 -14.21
CA GLN A 174 6.89 13.75 -15.45
C GLN A 174 6.11 14.18 -16.69
N LEU A 175 4.78 14.24 -16.60
CA LEU A 175 3.96 14.76 -17.69
C LEU A 175 4.27 16.24 -17.95
N PHE A 176 4.44 17.03 -16.89
CA PHE A 176 4.80 18.43 -17.01
C PHE A 176 6.19 18.61 -17.64
N MET A 177 7.18 17.79 -17.27
CA MET A 177 8.50 17.81 -17.92
C MET A 177 8.41 17.53 -19.41
N LEU A 178 7.73 16.46 -19.80
CA LEU A 178 7.54 16.13 -21.22
C LEU A 178 6.73 17.19 -21.98
N TRP A 179 5.87 17.92 -21.27
CA TRP A 179 5.08 19.01 -21.85
C TRP A 179 5.92 20.25 -22.17
N VAL A 180 6.90 20.57 -21.32
CA VAL A 180 7.74 21.78 -21.45
C VAL A 180 9.12 21.52 -22.04
N ALA A 181 9.47 20.26 -22.31
CA ALA A 181 10.82 19.86 -22.70
C ALA A 181 11.30 20.39 -24.05
N CYS A 182 10.41 20.51 -25.04
CA CYS A 182 10.77 20.99 -26.37
C CYS A 182 10.35 22.44 -26.55
N SER A 183 11.29 23.27 -27.03
CA SER A 183 11.05 24.67 -27.35
C SER A 183 11.86 25.09 -28.57
N ASP A 184 11.44 26.16 -29.25
CA ASP A 184 12.21 26.67 -30.38
C ASP A 184 13.47 27.35 -29.87
N SER A 185 14.62 26.90 -30.36
CA SER A 185 15.89 27.52 -30.02
C SER A 185 15.98 28.93 -30.59
N PRO A 186 16.31 29.96 -29.78
CA PRO A 186 16.42 31.34 -30.27
C PRO A 186 17.58 31.53 -31.26
N ILE A 187 18.53 30.58 -31.31
CA ILE A 187 19.76 30.68 -32.10
C ILE A 187 19.63 29.88 -33.41
N SER A 188 19.25 28.59 -33.32
CA SER A 188 19.20 27.70 -34.49
C SER A 188 17.86 27.77 -35.25
N LYS A 189 16.81 28.34 -34.63
CA LYS A 189 15.40 28.25 -35.09
C LYS A 189 14.95 26.82 -35.37
N MET A 190 15.66 25.83 -34.82
CA MET A 190 15.26 24.43 -34.82
C MET A 190 14.64 24.08 -33.46
N GLU A 191 13.75 23.10 -33.46
CA GLU A 191 13.13 22.59 -32.23
C GLU A 191 14.21 21.79 -31.46
N GLU A 192 14.59 22.31 -30.29
CA GLU A 192 15.55 21.67 -29.39
C GLU A 192 14.78 21.16 -28.17
N CYS A 193 15.07 19.91 -27.76
CA CYS A 193 14.46 19.28 -26.61
C CYS A 193 15.52 19.05 -25.54
N ASP A 194 15.30 19.61 -24.35
CA ASP A 194 16.15 19.42 -23.18
C ASP A 194 15.29 18.81 -22.07
N VAL A 195 15.46 17.51 -21.82
CA VAL A 195 14.69 16.81 -20.80
C VAL A 195 15.60 16.60 -19.59
N PRO A 196 15.23 17.03 -18.37
CA PRO A 196 16.03 16.79 -17.18
C PRO A 196 16.03 15.29 -16.82
N PHE A 197 16.92 14.52 -17.47
CA PHE A 197 16.91 13.07 -17.52
C PHE A 197 16.99 12.42 -16.15
N VAL A 198 17.91 12.88 -15.30
CA VAL A 198 18.09 12.36 -13.93
C VAL A 198 16.84 12.58 -13.09
N LEU A 199 16.21 13.75 -13.22
CA LEU A 199 15.00 14.08 -12.48
C LEU A 199 13.81 13.26 -13.00
N TYR A 200 13.68 13.09 -14.31
CA TYR A 200 12.69 12.19 -14.90
C TYR A 200 12.86 10.76 -14.37
N TRP A 201 14.08 10.26 -14.33
CA TRP A 201 14.40 8.90 -13.87
C TRP A 201 14.07 8.69 -12.39
N THR A 202 14.41 9.65 -11.53
CA THR A 202 14.05 9.60 -10.10
C THR A 202 12.53 9.61 -9.89
N PHE A 203 11.79 10.42 -10.66
CA PHE A 203 10.32 10.38 -10.62
C PHE A 203 9.74 9.07 -11.13
N SER A 204 10.39 8.37 -12.05
CA SER A 204 9.95 7.04 -12.48
C SER A 204 10.05 6.01 -11.36
N VAL A 205 11.11 6.06 -10.54
CA VAL A 205 11.25 5.19 -9.36
C VAL A 205 10.11 5.44 -8.38
N VAL A 206 9.79 6.71 -8.09
CA VAL A 206 8.69 7.06 -7.17
C VAL A 206 7.33 6.69 -7.76
N ARG A 207 7.12 6.92 -9.05
CA ARG A 207 5.89 6.61 -9.77
C ARG A 207 5.57 5.12 -9.73
N LEU A 208 6.52 4.27 -10.09
CA LEU A 208 6.31 2.82 -10.18
C LEU A 208 6.46 2.12 -8.83
N GLY A 209 7.41 2.55 -8.00
CA GLY A 209 7.65 1.96 -6.69
C GLY A 209 6.64 2.38 -5.64
N GLY A 210 6.20 3.64 -5.66
CA GLY A 210 5.29 4.20 -4.66
C GLY A 210 4.04 3.33 -4.42
N PRO A 211 3.27 2.96 -5.44
CA PRO A 211 2.09 2.11 -5.28
C PRO A 211 2.40 0.75 -4.65
N LEU A 212 3.54 0.12 -4.97
CA LEU A 212 3.96 -1.14 -4.39
C LEU A 212 4.25 -0.99 -2.88
N PHE A 213 5.00 0.06 -2.52
CA PHE A 213 5.30 0.38 -1.12
C PHE A 213 4.03 0.76 -0.33
N ALA A 214 3.10 1.49 -0.94
CA ALA A 214 1.83 1.86 -0.32
C ALA A 214 0.98 0.62 0.02
N VAL A 215 0.91 -0.36 -0.89
CA VAL A 215 0.23 -1.63 -0.62
C VAL A 215 0.98 -2.45 0.43
N TRP A 216 2.31 -2.44 0.43
CA TRP A 216 3.10 -3.11 1.46
C TRP A 216 2.84 -2.56 2.88
N CYS A 217 2.63 -1.25 3.02
CA CYS A 217 2.25 -0.59 4.27
C CYS A 217 0.93 -1.13 4.87
N VAL A 218 0.06 -1.75 4.07
CA VAL A 218 -1.19 -2.36 4.54
C VAL A 218 -0.96 -3.78 5.11
N GLY A 219 0.15 -4.43 4.77
CA GLY A 219 0.50 -5.79 5.19
C GLY A 219 0.37 -6.05 6.70
N PRO A 220 0.95 -5.22 7.59
CA PRO A 220 0.85 -5.39 9.03
C PRO A 220 -0.60 -5.40 9.55
N VAL A 221 -1.47 -4.59 8.94
CA VAL A 221 -2.88 -4.48 9.32
C VAL A 221 -3.64 -5.75 8.94
N LEU A 222 -3.35 -6.31 7.76
CA LEU A 222 -3.93 -7.57 7.29
C LEU A 222 -3.47 -8.76 8.12
N ASP A 223 -2.21 -8.78 8.53
CA ASP A 223 -1.65 -9.82 9.40
C ASP A 223 -2.37 -9.88 10.75
N ILE A 224 -2.64 -8.71 11.36
CA ILE A 224 -3.40 -8.61 12.63
C ILE A 224 -4.85 -9.10 12.45
N MET A 225 -5.51 -8.73 11.35
CA MET A 225 -6.94 -9.05 11.14
C MET A 225 -7.19 -10.51 10.84
N GLN A 226 -6.26 -11.17 10.17
CA GLN A 226 -6.40 -12.56 9.76
C GLN A 226 -5.75 -13.52 10.76
N ASP A 227 -5.19 -12.99 11.86
CA ASP A 227 -4.42 -13.74 12.87
C ASP A 227 -3.30 -14.59 12.23
N VAL A 228 -2.62 -13.99 11.25
CA VAL A 228 -1.54 -14.63 10.50
C VAL A 228 -0.23 -13.91 10.81
N ARG A 229 0.79 -14.66 11.26
CA ARG A 229 2.10 -14.08 11.59
C ARG A 229 2.84 -13.62 10.31
N ALA A 230 2.88 -12.31 10.09
CA ALA A 230 3.75 -11.60 9.13
C ALA A 230 3.65 -12.04 7.64
N ARG A 231 2.69 -12.90 7.27
CA ARG A 231 2.65 -13.48 5.92
C ARG A 231 2.29 -12.42 4.88
N TRP A 232 1.33 -11.55 5.16
CA TRP A 232 0.93 -10.48 4.25
C TRP A 232 2.01 -9.41 4.12
N LYS A 233 2.68 -9.07 5.22
CA LYS A 233 3.85 -8.19 5.16
C LYS A 233 4.94 -8.73 4.23
N ILE A 234 5.20 -10.04 4.24
CA ILE A 234 6.20 -10.65 3.36
C ILE A 234 5.69 -10.70 1.91
N ILE A 235 4.48 -11.23 1.68
CA ILE A 235 3.91 -11.41 0.34
C ILE A 235 3.79 -10.07 -0.41
N LEU A 236 3.32 -9.02 0.27
CA LEU A 236 3.16 -7.69 -0.34
C LEU A 236 4.48 -6.93 -0.50
N GLY A 237 5.56 -7.36 0.18
CA GLY A 237 6.90 -6.79 0.04
C GLY A 237 7.67 -7.33 -1.17
N LEU A 238 7.35 -8.52 -1.66
CA LEU A 238 8.05 -9.17 -2.79
C LEU A 238 8.02 -8.35 -4.09
N PRO A 239 6.88 -7.74 -4.51
CA PRO A 239 6.86 -6.84 -5.65
C PRO A 239 7.84 -5.66 -5.50
N ALA A 240 7.83 -5.00 -4.33
CA ALA A 240 8.71 -3.86 -4.09
C ALA A 240 10.20 -4.28 -4.14
N LEU A 241 10.54 -5.45 -3.57
CA LEU A 241 11.90 -5.99 -3.61
C LEU A 241 12.36 -6.37 -5.02
N SER A 242 11.49 -6.96 -5.83
CA SER A 242 11.84 -7.28 -7.23
C SER A 242 12.00 -6.03 -8.08
N LEU A 243 11.18 -4.99 -7.87
CA LEU A 243 11.37 -3.70 -8.52
C LEU A 243 12.68 -3.03 -8.12
N THR A 244 13.03 -2.98 -6.83
CA THR A 244 14.30 -2.37 -6.39
C THR A 244 15.50 -3.11 -6.97
N LEU A 245 15.45 -4.44 -7.02
CA LEU A 245 16.50 -5.24 -7.66
C LEU A 245 16.62 -4.93 -9.17
N ALA A 246 15.51 -4.83 -9.89
CA ALA A 246 15.51 -4.47 -11.31
C ALA A 246 16.14 -3.08 -11.53
N VAL A 247 15.77 -2.10 -10.70
CA VAL A 247 16.30 -0.73 -10.75
C VAL A 247 17.80 -0.71 -10.47
N LEU A 248 18.27 -1.44 -9.45
CA LEU A 248 19.69 -1.55 -9.13
C LEU A 248 20.49 -2.16 -10.30
N LEU A 249 19.97 -3.22 -10.92
CA LEU A 249 20.62 -3.85 -12.07
C LEU A 249 20.70 -2.90 -13.28
N TRP A 250 19.70 -2.03 -13.47
CA TRP A 250 19.77 -1.01 -14.52
C TRP A 250 20.81 0.07 -14.23
N VAL A 251 20.93 0.51 -12.97
CA VAL A 251 21.95 1.50 -12.57
C VAL A 251 23.36 0.94 -12.71
N MET A 252 23.56 -0.36 -12.44
CA MET A 252 24.87 -1.03 -12.58
C MET A 252 25.28 -1.32 -14.03
N GLY A 253 24.44 -0.97 -15.03
CA GLY A 253 24.80 -1.14 -16.44
C GLY A 253 24.60 -2.56 -17.00
N GLU A 254 23.99 -3.49 -16.25
CA GLU A 254 23.63 -4.83 -16.75
C GLU A 254 22.34 -4.81 -17.61
N SER A 255 22.03 -3.65 -18.19
CA SER A 255 20.70 -3.24 -18.62
C SER A 255 20.24 -3.79 -19.97
N ALA A 256 21.14 -4.40 -20.77
CA ALA A 256 20.82 -4.65 -22.17
C ALA A 256 20.31 -6.06 -22.51
N VAL A 257 20.70 -7.14 -21.80
CA VAL A 257 20.42 -8.51 -22.33
C VAL A 257 19.92 -9.56 -21.32
N VAL A 258 20.27 -9.55 -20.02
CA VAL A 258 20.00 -10.76 -19.17
C VAL A 258 19.36 -10.49 -17.80
N GLY A 259 19.66 -9.38 -17.11
CA GLY A 259 19.24 -9.18 -15.72
C GLY A 259 17.98 -8.33 -15.54
N GLY A 260 18.14 -7.00 -15.69
CA GLY A 260 17.15 -6.03 -15.21
C GLY A 260 15.76 -6.15 -15.82
N ASN A 261 15.65 -6.34 -17.15
CA ASN A 261 14.35 -6.48 -17.82
C ASN A 261 13.66 -7.82 -17.46
N ALA A 262 14.44 -8.88 -17.26
CA ALA A 262 13.91 -10.17 -16.81
C ALA A 262 13.37 -10.06 -15.38
N VAL A 263 14.12 -9.43 -14.46
CA VAL A 263 13.69 -9.19 -13.08
C VAL A 263 12.47 -8.27 -13.02
N TYR A 264 12.39 -7.26 -13.89
CA TYR A 264 11.20 -6.41 -13.98
C TYR A 264 9.96 -7.19 -14.47
N THR A 265 10.14 -8.09 -15.43
CA THR A 265 9.05 -8.98 -15.87
C THR A 265 8.61 -9.91 -14.72
N TRP A 266 9.56 -10.43 -13.94
CA TRP A 266 9.28 -11.17 -12.70
C TRP A 266 8.52 -10.33 -11.66
N CYS A 267 8.84 -9.05 -11.51
CA CYS A 267 8.07 -8.14 -10.67
C CYS A 267 6.59 -8.08 -11.08
N GLY A 268 6.30 -8.08 -12.38
CA GLY A 268 4.93 -8.18 -12.89
C GLY A 268 4.22 -9.46 -12.45
N TYR A 269 4.85 -10.62 -12.63
CA TYR A 269 4.29 -11.91 -12.18
C TYR A 269 4.07 -11.97 -10.67
N VAL A 270 5.03 -11.49 -9.88
CA VAL A 270 4.95 -11.45 -8.42
C VAL A 270 3.87 -10.48 -7.95
N THR A 271 3.68 -9.36 -8.66
CA THR A 271 2.57 -8.43 -8.40
C THR A 271 1.22 -9.10 -8.64
N LEU A 272 1.03 -9.78 -9.77
CA LEU A 272 -0.20 -10.55 -10.02
C LEU A 272 -0.45 -11.61 -8.94
N ALA A 273 0.59 -12.38 -8.58
CA ALA A 273 0.50 -13.45 -7.60
C ALA A 273 0.26 -12.96 -6.16
N SER A 274 0.68 -11.74 -5.81
CA SER A 274 0.48 -11.15 -4.48
C SER A 274 -0.82 -10.37 -4.37
N TRP A 275 -1.11 -9.53 -5.37
CA TRP A 275 -2.30 -8.67 -5.39
C TRP A 275 -3.58 -9.45 -5.72
N GLY A 276 -3.50 -10.53 -6.51
CA GLY A 276 -4.65 -11.41 -6.79
C GLY A 276 -5.30 -11.97 -5.52
N PRO A 277 -4.57 -12.72 -4.68
CA PRO A 277 -5.07 -13.20 -3.39
C PRO A 277 -5.50 -12.07 -2.44
N LEU A 278 -4.77 -10.95 -2.44
CA LEU A 278 -5.14 -9.76 -1.67
C LEU A 278 -6.54 -9.27 -2.05
N LEU A 279 -6.82 -9.10 -3.34
CA LEU A 279 -8.13 -8.63 -3.81
C LEU A 279 -9.24 -9.64 -3.56
N LEU A 280 -8.96 -10.93 -3.73
CA LEU A 280 -9.92 -11.99 -3.40
C LEU A 280 -10.29 -11.92 -1.91
N ARG A 281 -9.32 -11.70 -1.01
CA ARG A 281 -9.56 -11.54 0.42
C ARG A 281 -10.29 -10.23 0.73
N CYS A 282 -9.89 -9.12 0.11
CA CYS A 282 -10.55 -7.83 0.25
C CYS A 282 -12.02 -7.86 -0.20
N SER A 283 -12.35 -8.61 -1.24
CA SER A 283 -13.73 -8.78 -1.73
C SER A 283 -14.65 -9.51 -0.74
N ARG A 284 -14.06 -10.33 0.14
CA ARG A 284 -14.76 -11.11 1.17
C ARG A 284 -14.61 -10.50 2.57
N GLN A 285 -13.84 -9.42 2.70
CA GLN A 285 -13.49 -8.81 3.97
C GLN A 285 -14.71 -8.07 4.53
N ARG A 286 -15.07 -8.39 5.78
CA ARG A 286 -16.10 -7.65 6.50
C ARG A 286 -15.54 -6.38 7.11
N ARG A 287 -16.37 -5.34 7.24
CA ARG A 287 -16.00 -4.06 7.84
C ARG A 287 -15.70 -4.33 9.30
N PHE A 288 -14.51 -3.96 9.70
CA PHE A 288 -14.08 -4.03 11.08
C PHE A 288 -13.75 -2.61 11.55
N GLN A 289 -13.85 -2.40 12.86
CA GLN A 289 -13.20 -1.30 13.55
C GLN A 289 -12.34 -1.96 14.61
N VAL A 290 -11.02 -1.76 14.53
CA VAL A 290 -10.13 -2.20 15.61
C VAL A 290 -10.27 -1.16 16.70
N VAL A 291 -11.15 -1.43 17.68
CA VAL A 291 -11.27 -0.60 18.88
C VAL A 291 -10.09 -1.00 19.77
N PHE A 292 -9.06 -0.15 19.82
CA PHE A 292 -8.02 -0.29 20.82
C PHE A 292 -8.67 -0.12 22.19
N VAL A 293 -8.64 -1.18 23.00
CA VAL A 293 -9.05 -1.12 24.40
C VAL A 293 -7.99 -0.29 25.11
N ALA A 294 -8.35 0.94 25.50
CA ALA A 294 -7.49 1.76 26.34
C ALA A 294 -7.21 0.98 27.63
N LYS A 295 -5.95 0.61 27.85
CA LYS A 295 -5.54 0.13 29.16
C LYS A 295 -5.43 1.36 30.06
N PRO A 296 -6.12 1.41 31.22
CA PRO A 296 -5.90 2.49 32.16
C PRO A 296 -4.45 2.47 32.61
N HIS A 297 -3.78 3.62 32.50
CA HIS A 297 -2.52 3.84 33.21
C HIS A 297 -2.85 3.93 34.70
N MET A 298 -2.14 3.13 35.51
CA MET A 298 -2.11 3.33 36.95
C MET A 298 -0.95 4.30 37.19
N ASP A 299 -1.27 5.46 37.77
CA ASP A 299 -0.29 6.41 38.28
C ASP A 299 0.49 5.83 39.47
#